data_AF-A0A210XS93-F1
#
_entry.id   AF-A0A210XS93-F1
#
_cell.length_a   1.000
_cell.length_b   1.000
_cell.length_c   1.000
_cell.angle_alpha   90.00
_cell.angle_beta   90.00
_cell.angle_gamma   90.00
#
_symmetry.space_group_name_H-M   'P 1'
#
loop_
_entity.id
_entity.type
_entity.pdbx_description
1 polymer ?
#
loop_
_entity_poly.entity_id
_entity_poly.type
_entity_poly.pdbx_seq_one_letter_code
_entity_poly.pdbx_strand_id
1 'polypeptide(L)'
;MRRILVVLLVVVSFGAHAAEAPDNVDGAMTVNVFQAKRLHELGAVFIDVRADREWLWGHVEGAVHFDLASDFVSLAGPEWPRELPLVIYCDSEVCPRSAEAARMAVSWGYTRVFYFRSGYFAWQLHDFPQVTGEDRAAATLNAQAH
;
A
#
# COMPACT_ATOMS: atom_id res chain seq x y z
N MET A 1 57.27 -23.79 25.86
CA MET A 1 56.55 -24.50 24.78
C MET A 1 55.09 -24.09 24.85
N ARG A 2 54.56 -23.53 23.75
CA ARG A 2 53.16 -23.21 23.37
C ARG A 2 52.16 -22.80 24.46
N ARG A 3 51.90 -21.49 24.55
CA ARG A 3 50.64 -20.92 25.09
C ARG A 3 49.58 -21.00 23.99
N ILE A 4 48.49 -21.75 24.20
CA ILE A 4 47.35 -21.78 23.28
C ILE A 4 46.44 -20.61 23.66
N LEU A 5 46.39 -19.61 22.77
CA LEU A 5 45.44 -18.50 22.86
C LEU A 5 44.12 -18.97 22.23
N VAL A 6 43.10 -19.25 23.05
CA VAL A 6 41.75 -19.51 22.55
C VAL A 6 41.10 -18.16 22.28
N VAL A 7 41.04 -17.77 21.00
CA VAL A 7 40.29 -16.58 20.56
C VAL A 7 38.83 -16.98 20.44
N LEU A 8 38.00 -16.45 21.33
CA LEU A 8 36.55 -16.59 21.34
C LEU A 8 35.99 -15.82 20.15
N LEU A 9 35.56 -16.55 19.11
CA LEU A 9 34.94 -15.97 17.92
C LEU A 9 33.48 -15.67 18.25
N VAL A 10 33.23 -14.48 18.79
CA VAL A 10 31.87 -13.96 18.97
C VAL A 10 31.34 -13.61 17.59
N VAL A 11 30.59 -14.52 16.99
CA VAL A 11 29.78 -14.24 15.81
C VAL A 11 28.64 -13.33 16.27
N VAL A 12 28.82 -12.02 16.13
CA VAL A 12 27.71 -11.07 16.25
C VAL A 12 26.86 -11.25 15.00
N SER A 13 25.83 -12.08 15.11
CA SER A 13 24.78 -12.17 14.10
C SER A 13 24.12 -10.79 13.99
N PHE A 14 24.55 -9.99 13.02
CA PHE A 14 23.77 -8.85 12.55
C PHE A 14 22.51 -9.43 11.89
N GLY A 15 21.48 -9.68 12.68
CA GLY A 15 20.16 -9.99 12.17
C GLY A 15 19.71 -8.82 11.30
N ALA A 16 19.56 -9.05 10.00
CA ALA A 16 18.79 -8.17 9.16
C ALA A 16 17.34 -8.25 9.66
N HIS A 17 16.98 -7.37 10.59
CA HIS A 17 15.60 -7.18 10.97
C HIS A 17 14.91 -6.55 9.77
N ALA A 18 14.20 -7.37 8.99
CA ALA A 18 13.19 -6.86 8.07
C ALA A 18 12.18 -6.10 8.94
N ALA A 19 12.32 -4.78 8.99
CA ALA A 19 11.41 -3.94 9.74
C ALA A 19 10.05 -4.03 9.06
N GLU A 20 9.04 -4.43 9.84
CA GLU A 20 7.66 -4.47 9.40
C GLU A 20 7.18 -3.07 9.00
N ALA A 21 6.14 -2.98 8.15
CA ALA A 21 5.57 -1.68 7.86
C ALA A 21 5.01 -1.06 9.14
N PRO A 22 5.11 0.27 9.32
CA PRO A 22 4.66 0.93 10.54
C PRO A 22 3.16 0.70 10.75
N ASP A 23 2.71 0.61 12.00
CA ASP A 23 1.28 0.43 12.29
C ASP A 23 0.45 1.66 11.90
N ASN A 24 1.06 2.84 11.90
CA ASN A 24 0.39 4.12 11.66
C ASN A 24 1.23 5.03 10.78
N VAL A 25 0.55 5.92 10.07
CA VAL A 25 1.15 6.99 9.26
C VAL A 25 0.50 8.30 9.66
N ASP A 26 1.29 9.30 10.03
CA ASP A 26 0.78 10.61 10.43
C ASP A 26 -0.06 11.24 9.31
N GLY A 27 -1.27 11.70 9.66
CA GLY A 27 -2.23 12.27 8.71
C GLY A 27 -3.02 11.25 7.88
N ALA A 28 -2.77 9.95 8.03
CA ALA A 28 -3.56 8.88 7.44
C ALA A 28 -4.22 8.01 8.53
N MET A 29 -5.42 7.52 8.26
CA MET A 29 -6.10 6.57 9.14
C MET A 29 -5.74 5.14 8.74
N THR A 30 -5.07 4.39 9.61
CA THR A 30 -4.88 2.95 9.39
C THR A 30 -6.22 2.24 9.43
N VAL A 31 -6.51 1.41 8.42
CA VAL A 31 -7.74 0.63 8.32
C VAL A 31 -7.46 -0.86 8.24
N ASN A 32 -8.29 -1.66 8.90
CA ASN A 32 -8.29 -3.11 8.72
C ASN A 32 -9.05 -3.53 7.45
N VAL A 33 -9.01 -4.82 7.11
CA VAL A 33 -9.62 -5.35 5.89
C VAL A 33 -11.14 -5.13 5.80
N PHE A 34 -11.87 -5.19 6.91
CA PHE A 34 -13.32 -4.97 6.92
C PHE A 34 -13.66 -3.49 6.74
N GLN A 35 -12.88 -2.59 7.33
CA GLN A 35 -13.00 -1.15 7.13
C GLN A 35 -12.64 -0.76 5.68
N ALA A 36 -11.58 -1.35 5.12
CA ALA A 36 -11.23 -1.19 3.72
C ALA A 36 -12.38 -1.68 2.83
N LYS A 37 -12.93 -2.88 3.06
CA LYS A 37 -14.07 -3.40 2.31
C LYS A 37 -15.29 -2.47 2.39
N ARG A 38 -15.54 -1.88 3.56
CA ARG A 38 -16.62 -0.90 3.71
C ARG A 38 -16.37 0.38 2.92
N LEU A 39 -15.12 0.87 2.90
CA LEU A 39 -14.74 2.04 2.10
C LEU A 39 -14.87 1.74 0.60
N HIS A 40 -14.54 0.53 0.16
CA HIS A 40 -14.74 0.07 -1.23
C HIS A 40 -16.22 0.13 -1.62
N GLU A 41 -17.13 -0.38 -0.79
CA GLU A 41 -18.58 -0.31 -1.02
C GLU A 41 -19.12 1.13 -1.06
N LEU A 42 -18.45 2.06 -0.38
CA LEU A 42 -18.80 3.47 -0.35
C LEU A 42 -18.15 4.26 -1.51
N GLY A 43 -17.43 3.60 -2.42
CA GLY A 43 -16.82 4.22 -3.59
C GLY A 43 -15.49 4.92 -3.30
N ALA A 44 -14.77 4.54 -2.25
CA ALA A 44 -13.41 5.03 -2.05
C ALA A 44 -12.49 4.57 -3.18
N VAL A 45 -11.54 5.43 -3.56
CA VAL A 45 -10.58 5.09 -4.61
C VAL A 45 -9.46 4.25 -4.00
N PHE A 46 -9.35 3.01 -4.47
CA PHE A 46 -8.27 2.12 -4.07
C PHE A 46 -7.05 2.38 -4.96
N ILE A 47 -5.89 2.62 -4.34
CA ILE A 47 -4.62 2.83 -5.04
C ILE A 47 -3.70 1.65 -4.73
N ASP A 48 -3.41 0.85 -5.76
CA ASP A 48 -2.42 -0.21 -5.70
C ASP A 48 -1.05 0.36 -6.01
N VAL A 49 -0.11 0.26 -5.05
CA VAL A 49 1.25 0.81 -5.19
C VAL A 49 2.33 -0.24 -5.42
N ARG A 50 1.92 -1.45 -5.79
CA ARG A 50 2.81 -2.57 -6.11
C ARG A 50 3.36 -2.47 -7.52
N ALA A 51 4.31 -3.33 -7.86
CA ALA A 51 4.85 -3.36 -9.22
C ALA A 51 3.83 -3.94 -10.22
N ASP A 52 4.00 -3.63 -11.51
CA ASP A 52 3.15 -4.11 -12.62
C ASP A 52 2.86 -5.62 -12.55
N ARG A 53 3.87 -6.42 -12.21
CA ARG A 53 3.74 -7.88 -12.12
C ARG A 53 2.70 -8.29 -11.07
N GLU A 54 2.72 -7.65 -9.91
CA GLU A 54 1.82 -7.95 -8.80
C GLU A 54 0.40 -7.50 -9.14
N TRP A 55 0.26 -6.30 -9.73
CA TRP A 55 -1.00 -5.80 -10.28
C TRP A 55 -1.63 -6.77 -11.27
N LEU A 56 -0.86 -7.23 -12.26
CA LEU A 56 -1.34 -8.14 -13.31
C LEU A 56 -1.80 -9.50 -12.75
N TRP A 57 -1.17 -10.00 -11.68
CA TRP A 57 -1.55 -11.25 -11.03
C TRP A 57 -2.84 -11.16 -10.25
N GLY A 58 -3.18 -9.97 -9.76
CA GLY A 58 -4.48 -9.70 -9.19
C GLY A 58 -4.46 -8.45 -8.32
N HIS A 59 -5.58 -7.74 -8.28
CA HIS A 59 -5.74 -6.51 -7.53
C HIS A 59 -7.20 -6.31 -7.12
N VAL A 60 -7.45 -5.37 -6.20
CA VAL A 60 -8.80 -4.98 -5.77
C VAL A 60 -9.61 -4.50 -6.97
N GLU A 61 -10.82 -5.04 -7.17
CA GLU A 61 -11.69 -4.64 -8.27
C GLU A 61 -11.98 -3.13 -8.25
N GLY A 62 -11.74 -2.45 -9.38
CA GLY A 62 -11.93 -1.00 -9.51
C GLY A 62 -10.81 -0.15 -8.91
N ALA A 63 -9.71 -0.74 -8.47
CA ALA A 63 -8.51 0.00 -8.06
C ALA A 63 -7.86 0.74 -9.24
N VAL A 64 -7.08 1.76 -8.92
CA VAL A 64 -6.15 2.43 -9.83
C VAL A 64 -4.74 1.98 -9.48
N HIS A 65 -3.99 1.58 -10.50
CA HIS A 65 -2.60 1.18 -10.35
C HIS A 65 -1.68 2.39 -10.50
N PHE A 66 -0.85 2.59 -9.48
CA PHE A 66 0.23 3.56 -9.50
C PHE A 66 1.42 2.96 -8.73
N ASP A 67 2.31 2.28 -9.43
CA ASP A 67 3.54 1.74 -8.84
C ASP A 67 4.32 2.87 -8.16
N LEU A 68 4.59 2.68 -6.87
CA LEU A 68 5.35 3.62 -6.05
C LEU A 68 6.69 4.00 -6.70
N ALA A 69 7.32 3.05 -7.40
CA ALA A 69 8.66 3.22 -7.95
C ALA A 69 8.70 4.03 -9.26
N SER A 70 7.59 4.11 -10.01
CA SER A 70 7.62 4.63 -11.38
C SER A 70 6.64 5.77 -11.64
N ASP A 71 5.40 5.68 -11.18
CA ASP A 71 4.34 6.58 -11.63
C ASP A 71 3.41 7.10 -10.52
N PHE A 72 3.62 6.71 -9.25
CA PHE A 72 2.83 7.22 -8.11
C PHE A 72 2.82 8.74 -7.95
N VAL A 73 3.84 9.44 -8.44
CA VAL A 73 3.86 10.92 -8.51
C VAL A 73 2.69 11.49 -9.33
N SER A 74 2.07 10.72 -10.21
CA SER A 74 0.90 11.11 -10.99
C SER A 74 -0.29 11.47 -10.09
N LEU A 75 -0.40 10.86 -8.91
CA LEU A 75 -1.41 11.20 -7.92
C LEU A 75 -1.25 12.64 -7.38
N ALA A 76 -0.09 13.28 -7.51
CA ALA A 76 0.07 14.70 -7.18
C ALA A 76 -0.58 15.65 -8.20
N GLY A 77 -1.05 15.13 -9.34
CA GLY A 77 -1.65 15.91 -10.42
C GLY A 77 -2.89 16.71 -10.01
N PRO A 78 -3.20 17.82 -10.70
CA PRO A 78 -4.36 18.67 -10.43
C PRO A 78 -5.70 17.98 -10.74
N GLU A 79 -5.71 16.92 -11.53
CA GLU A 79 -6.89 16.12 -11.88
C GLU A 79 -7.41 15.26 -10.73
N TRP A 80 -6.66 15.17 -9.61
CA TRP A 80 -7.03 14.40 -8.44
C TRP A 80 -7.45 15.30 -7.26
N PRO A 81 -8.76 15.49 -7.00
CA PRO A 81 -9.23 16.29 -5.87
C PRO A 81 -8.68 15.80 -4.53
N ARG A 82 -8.29 16.73 -3.65
CA ARG A 82 -7.62 16.43 -2.38
C ARG A 82 -8.57 15.90 -1.30
N GLU A 83 -9.87 15.98 -1.55
CA GLU A 83 -10.94 15.45 -0.71
C GLU A 83 -11.35 14.02 -1.11
N LEU A 84 -10.75 13.46 -2.17
CA LEU A 84 -11.00 12.07 -2.55
C LEU A 84 -10.62 11.11 -1.40
N PRO A 85 -11.53 10.21 -1.00
CA PRO A 85 -11.19 9.14 -0.07
C PRO A 85 -10.26 8.13 -0.75
N LEU A 86 -8.99 8.13 -0.38
CA LEU A 86 -7.97 7.23 -0.93
C LEU A 86 -7.71 6.06 0.02
N VAL A 87 -7.83 4.83 -0.47
CA VAL A 87 -7.38 3.63 0.25
C VAL A 87 -6.12 3.12 -0.43
N ILE A 88 -4.98 3.29 0.22
CA ILE A 88 -3.67 2.98 -0.37
C ILE A 88 -3.16 1.66 0.20
N TYR A 89 -2.79 0.72 -0.66
CA TYR A 89 -2.41 -0.64 -0.26
C TYR A 89 -1.21 -1.20 -1.03
N CYS A 90 -0.54 -2.16 -0.40
CA CYS A 90 0.51 -3.00 -0.98
C CYS A 90 0.13 -4.47 -0.71
N ASP A 91 1.08 -5.41 -0.73
CA ASP A 91 0.81 -6.83 -0.50
C ASP A 91 0.29 -7.13 0.92
N SER A 92 1.00 -6.64 1.93
CA SER A 92 0.77 -7.03 3.33
C SER A 92 1.48 -6.11 4.32
N GLU A 93 1.36 -6.45 5.59
CA GLU A 93 1.95 -5.79 6.76
C GLU A 93 3.47 -5.67 6.70
N VAL A 94 4.16 -6.54 5.95
CA VAL A 94 5.62 -6.47 5.76
C VAL A 94 6.04 -5.60 4.58
N CYS A 95 5.09 -5.10 3.78
CA CYS A 95 5.39 -4.22 2.65
C CYS A 95 5.38 -2.74 3.09
N PRO A 96 6.52 -2.03 3.03
CA PRO A 96 6.58 -0.63 3.46
C PRO A 96 6.00 0.36 2.43
N ARG A 97 5.70 -0.07 1.20
CA ARG A 97 5.33 0.82 0.09
C ARG A 97 4.05 1.60 0.34
N SER A 98 3.00 0.96 0.88
CA SER A 98 1.74 1.65 1.16
C SER A 98 1.86 2.68 2.28
N ALA A 99 2.76 2.48 3.24
CA ALA A 99 3.04 3.49 4.26
C ALA A 99 3.73 4.72 3.66
N GLU A 100 4.70 4.51 2.76
CA GLU A 100 5.38 5.61 2.08
C GLU A 100 4.44 6.39 1.14
N ALA A 101 3.65 5.67 0.35
CA ALA A 101 2.63 6.24 -0.51
C ALA A 101 1.60 7.06 0.29
N ALA A 102 1.19 6.59 1.47
CA ALA A 102 0.30 7.33 2.36
C ALA A 102 0.93 8.64 2.85
N ARG A 103 2.21 8.64 3.26
CA ARG A 103 2.93 9.86 3.66
C ARG A 103 2.99 10.87 2.52
N MET A 104 3.33 10.41 1.33
CA MET A 104 3.39 11.25 0.13
C MET A 104 2.03 11.88 -0.16
N ALA A 105 0.95 11.09 -0.17
CA ALA A 105 -0.41 11.61 -0.39
C ALA A 105 -0.79 12.65 0.68
N VAL A 106 -0.55 12.39 1.96
CA VAL A 106 -0.77 13.38 3.03
C VAL A 106 0.03 14.66 2.76
N SER A 107 1.30 14.55 2.38
CA SER A 107 2.16 15.70 2.08
C SER A 107 1.69 16.53 0.89
N TRP A 108 0.96 15.92 -0.05
CA TRP A 108 0.37 16.58 -1.22
C TRP A 108 -1.00 17.23 -0.92
N GLY A 109 -1.44 17.16 0.34
CA GLY A 109 -2.63 17.83 0.84
C GLY A 109 -3.90 16.97 0.80
N TYR A 110 -3.79 15.67 0.52
CA TYR A 110 -4.96 14.78 0.65
C TYR A 110 -5.45 14.72 2.09
N THR A 111 -6.75 14.95 2.27
CA THR A 111 -7.36 15.08 3.60
C THR A 111 -8.03 13.80 4.08
N ARG A 112 -8.23 12.83 3.18
CA ARG A 112 -8.91 11.56 3.45
C ARG A 112 -8.07 10.37 2.97
N VAL A 113 -6.94 10.16 3.64
CA VAL A 113 -6.02 9.06 3.35
C VAL A 113 -6.27 7.90 4.31
N PHE A 114 -6.55 6.73 3.77
CA PHE A 114 -6.72 5.48 4.49
C PHE A 114 -5.56 4.55 4.15
N TYR A 115 -4.75 4.25 5.16
CA TYR A 115 -3.61 3.36 5.03
C TYR A 115 -4.06 1.91 5.27
N PHE A 116 -4.17 1.13 4.18
CA PHE A 116 -4.59 -0.27 4.27
C PHE A 116 -3.36 -1.17 4.43
N ARG A 117 -2.85 -1.23 5.67
CA ARG A 117 -1.60 -1.92 6.05
C ARG A 117 -1.60 -3.41 5.72
N SER A 118 -2.69 -4.12 6.00
CA SER A 118 -2.75 -5.58 5.80
C SER A 118 -2.82 -5.98 4.32
N GLY A 119 -3.06 -5.02 3.43
CA GLY A 119 -2.81 -5.16 2.00
C GLY A 119 -3.68 -6.15 1.24
N TYR A 120 -3.26 -6.42 0.01
CA TYR A 120 -3.95 -7.27 -0.95
C TYR A 120 -4.11 -8.71 -0.48
N PHE A 121 -3.13 -9.27 0.24
CA PHE A 121 -3.25 -10.66 0.71
C PHE A 121 -4.35 -10.81 1.76
N ALA A 122 -4.55 -9.82 2.62
CA ALA A 122 -5.70 -9.83 3.53
C ALA A 122 -7.02 -9.70 2.75
N TRP A 123 -7.07 -8.87 1.72
CA TRP A 123 -8.25 -8.74 0.86
C TRP A 123 -8.61 -10.08 0.20
N GLN A 124 -7.62 -10.73 -0.40
CA GLN A 124 -7.76 -12.02 -1.06
C GLN A 124 -8.18 -13.13 -0.08
N LEU A 125 -7.60 -13.16 1.12
CA LEU A 125 -7.93 -14.16 2.15
C LEU A 125 -9.42 -14.15 2.54
N HIS A 126 -10.08 -12.99 2.39
CA HIS A 126 -11.50 -12.81 2.67
C HIS A 126 -12.40 -12.98 1.44
N ASP A 127 -11.87 -13.43 0.30
CA ASP A 127 -12.59 -13.61 -0.96
C ASP A 127 -13.35 -12.34 -1.40
N PHE A 128 -12.78 -11.16 -1.12
CA PHE A 128 -13.37 -9.89 -1.52
C PHE A 128 -13.17 -9.61 -3.03
N PRO A 129 -13.98 -8.73 -3.65
CA PRO A 129 -13.96 -8.52 -5.10
C PRO A 129 -12.57 -8.13 -5.63
N GLN A 130 -12.07 -8.91 -6.58
CA GLN A 130 -10.75 -8.76 -7.17
C GLN A 130 -10.76 -9.20 -8.63
N VAL A 131 -9.85 -8.65 -9.43
CA VAL A 131 -9.71 -8.93 -10.85
C VAL A 131 -8.24 -9.15 -11.19
N THR A 132 -7.96 -9.63 -12.40
CA THR A 132 -6.61 -9.96 -12.89
C THR A 132 -6.37 -9.33 -14.25
N GLY A 133 -5.11 -9.04 -14.61
CA GLY A 133 -4.76 -8.48 -15.91
C GLY A 133 -4.89 -6.95 -15.96
N GLU A 134 -5.04 -6.39 -17.16
CA GLU A 134 -5.13 -4.94 -17.38
C GLU A 134 -6.59 -4.45 -17.30
N ASP A 135 -7.21 -4.52 -16.13
CA ASP A 135 -8.52 -3.87 -15.98
C ASP A 135 -8.33 -2.35 -15.93
N ARG A 136 -8.47 -1.72 -17.10
CA ARG A 136 -8.49 -0.26 -17.25
C ARG A 136 -9.78 0.32 -16.69
N ALA A 137 -9.94 0.31 -15.37
CA ALA A 137 -10.94 1.09 -14.67
C ALA A 137 -10.52 2.58 -14.61
N ALA A 138 -10.23 3.19 -15.77
CA ALA A 138 -10.21 4.65 -15.93
C ALA A 138 -11.64 5.24 -15.96
N ALA A 139 -12.66 4.48 -15.55
CA ALA A 139 -14.05 4.71 -15.91
C ALA A 139 -14.89 5.47 -14.88
N THR A 140 -14.39 5.84 -13.69
CA THR A 140 -15.31 6.34 -12.65
C THR A 140 -14.82 7.48 -11.76
N LEU A 141 -13.94 8.37 -12.26
CA LEU A 141 -13.84 9.71 -11.64
C LEU A 141 -14.86 10.70 -12.23
N ASN A 142 -15.47 10.39 -13.38
CA ASN A 142 -16.42 11.28 -14.07
C ASN A 142 -17.91 10.97 -13.82
N ALA A 143 -18.26 9.89 -13.11
CA ALA A 143 -19.66 9.46 -12.97
C ALA A 143 -20.31 9.83 -11.63
N GLN A 144 -19.59 10.41 -10.67
CA GLN A 144 -20.11 10.76 -9.33
C GLN A 144 -19.97 12.24 -8.98
N ALA A 145 -19.66 13.11 -9.96
CA ALA A 145 -19.63 14.56 -9.79
C ALA A 145 -20.96 15.26 -10.13
N HIS A 146 -22.09 14.56 -10.01
CA HIS A 146 -23.45 15.11 -10.17
C HIS A 146 -24.31 14.84 -8.94
#